data_AF-A0A1I2DL46-F1
#
_entry.id   AF-A0A1I2DL46-F1
#
_cell.length_a   1.000
_cell.length_b   1.000
_cell.length_c   1.000
_cell.angle_alpha   90.00
_cell.angle_beta   90.00
_cell.angle_gamma   90.00
#
_symmetry.space_group_name_H-M   'P 1'
#
loop_
_entity.id
_entity.type
_entity.pdbx_description
1 polymer ?
#
loop_
_entity_poly.entity_id
_entity_poly.type
_entity_poly.pdbx_seq_one_letter_code
_entity_poly.pdbx_strand_id
1 'polypeptide(L)'
;MTPEIRPPDHGEPAVRSPELLRLVQAARSAPAPVLKVSSDAIFAGFQARRRDRRRLWAGAGLAVAAAVALVWARPSFMSSKTGALEPVATNSSEAAHVAAPALAAAVRVVAEEGPPAGVRGEWQVELGDGRYDVTVAAHAGPELLRVETAGGTVEIAQGRVVIVVAGTRTETELRTGVATWIAPDGARTPLAVAPAEDDAPDPKASPSDLARQADALLAAGRRDAAIRVLDFLVTAHPDSPPARAALLDLARLLKAASRTDEARCAYALYLERYPGKEQLADEVEGALGRLGPGPACTGLRPR
;
A
#
# COMPACT_ATOMS: atom_id res chain seq x y z
N MET A 1 15.64 5.23 -37.76
CA MET A 1 15.89 5.94 -36.50
C MET A 1 17.38 5.90 -36.25
N THR A 2 18.04 7.05 -36.41
CA THR A 2 19.50 7.18 -36.23
C THR A 2 19.76 7.43 -34.74
N PRO A 3 20.50 6.56 -34.03
CA PRO A 3 20.78 6.79 -32.62
C PRO A 3 21.71 7.99 -32.47
N GLU A 4 21.25 9.01 -31.76
CA GLU A 4 22.03 10.19 -31.40
C GLU A 4 22.98 9.80 -30.24
N ILE A 5 24.24 9.54 -30.58
CA ILE A 5 25.27 9.16 -29.61
C ILE A 5 25.88 10.44 -29.03
N ARG A 6 25.64 10.69 -27.74
CA ARG A 6 26.23 11.82 -27.01
C ARG A 6 27.78 11.73 -27.02
N PRO A 7 28.49 12.83 -27.26
CA PRO A 7 29.95 12.86 -27.14
C PRO A 7 30.40 12.66 -25.68
N PRO A 8 31.52 11.95 -25.44
CA PRO A 8 31.99 11.63 -24.10
C PRO A 8 32.43 12.89 -23.32
N ASP A 9 32.10 12.92 -22.04
CA ASP A 9 32.45 14.00 -21.10
C ASP A 9 33.89 13.85 -20.59
N HIS A 10 34.58 14.96 -20.34
CA HIS A 10 36.03 14.98 -20.02
C HIS A 10 36.37 14.38 -18.65
N GLY A 11 35.37 14.09 -17.81
CA GLY A 11 35.52 13.47 -16.49
C GLY A 11 35.21 11.97 -16.43
N GLU A 12 34.76 11.34 -17.53
CA GLU A 12 34.53 9.90 -17.53
C GLU A 12 35.86 9.15 -17.61
N PRO A 13 36.12 8.15 -16.75
CA PRO A 13 37.33 7.34 -16.84
C PRO A 13 37.33 6.63 -18.19
N ALA A 14 38.19 7.10 -19.09
CA ALA A 14 38.33 6.53 -20.41
C ALA A 14 38.60 5.02 -20.26
N VAL A 15 37.68 4.21 -20.76
CA VAL A 15 37.81 2.75 -20.79
C VAL A 15 38.89 2.42 -21.82
N ARG A 16 40.17 2.54 -21.41
CA ARG A 16 41.34 2.32 -22.26
C ARG A 16 41.79 0.86 -22.31
N SER A 17 41.12 -0.03 -21.57
CA SER A 17 41.40 -1.46 -21.66
C SER A 17 40.90 -2.01 -23.01
N PRO A 18 41.78 -2.60 -23.83
CA PRO A 18 41.40 -3.25 -25.08
C PRO A 18 40.37 -4.36 -24.89
N GLU A 19 40.41 -5.04 -23.74
CA GLU A 19 39.49 -6.12 -23.39
C GLU A 19 38.08 -5.60 -23.11
N LEU A 20 37.97 -4.49 -22.37
CA LEU A 20 36.68 -3.83 -22.14
C LEU A 20 36.10 -3.25 -23.43
N LEU A 21 36.93 -2.69 -24.31
CA LEU A 21 36.47 -2.24 -25.63
C LEU A 21 35.94 -3.40 -26.48
N ARG A 22 36.63 -4.56 -26.51
CA ARG A 22 36.12 -5.76 -27.19
C ARG A 22 34.79 -6.23 -26.60
N LEU A 23 34.65 -6.19 -25.28
CA LEU A 23 33.43 -6.63 -24.60
C LEU A 23 32.24 -5.69 -24.87
N VAL A 24 32.47 -4.37 -24.87
CA VAL A 24 31.47 -3.36 -25.25
C VAL A 24 31.10 -3.49 -26.73
N GLN A 25 32.08 -3.72 -27.62
CA GLN A 25 31.83 -3.92 -29.05
C GLN A 25 30.99 -5.18 -29.29
N ALA A 26 31.33 -6.29 -28.62
CA ALA A 26 30.59 -7.55 -28.68
C ALA A 26 29.15 -7.37 -28.20
N ALA A 27 28.94 -6.69 -27.06
CA ALA A 27 27.63 -6.40 -26.52
C ALA A 27 26.78 -5.52 -27.45
N ARG A 28 27.38 -4.52 -28.11
CA ARG A 28 26.69 -3.66 -29.09
C ARG A 28 26.33 -4.40 -30.39
N SER A 29 27.13 -5.38 -30.79
CA SER A 29 26.89 -6.19 -31.99
C SER A 29 25.88 -7.32 -31.78
N ALA A 30 25.57 -7.66 -30.53
CA ALA A 30 24.57 -8.65 -30.23
C ALA A 30 23.17 -8.12 -30.60
N PRO A 31 22.35 -8.88 -31.34
CA PRO A 31 20.97 -8.47 -31.62
C PRO A 31 20.23 -8.28 -30.31
N ALA A 32 19.54 -7.14 -30.18
CA ALA A 32 18.77 -6.84 -28.98
C ALA A 32 17.80 -8.00 -28.71
N PRO A 33 17.88 -8.67 -27.55
CA PRO A 33 16.99 -9.77 -27.25
C PRO A 33 15.56 -9.24 -27.28
N VAL A 34 14.70 -9.88 -28.06
CA VAL A 34 13.27 -9.58 -28.07
C VAL A 34 12.72 -10.07 -26.73
N LEU A 35 12.79 -9.22 -25.72
CA LEU A 35 12.16 -9.44 -24.43
C LEU A 35 10.65 -9.32 -24.63
N LYS A 36 10.00 -10.45 -24.90
CA LYS A 36 8.55 -10.56 -24.73
C LYS A 36 8.27 -10.51 -23.24
N VAL A 37 8.14 -9.31 -22.71
CA VAL A 37 7.68 -9.09 -21.35
C VAL A 37 6.19 -9.37 -21.33
N SER A 38 5.81 -10.63 -21.06
CA SER A 38 4.42 -10.95 -20.76
C SER A 38 4.07 -10.48 -19.35
N SER A 39 2.82 -10.09 -19.13
CA SER A 39 2.27 -9.81 -17.81
C SER A 39 2.53 -10.95 -16.82
N ASP A 40 2.49 -12.19 -17.31
CA ASP A 40 2.74 -13.39 -16.51
C ASP A 40 4.19 -13.49 -16.03
N ALA A 41 5.17 -13.08 -16.86
CA ALA A 41 6.57 -13.04 -16.47
C ALA A 41 6.84 -11.97 -15.39
N ILE A 42 6.18 -10.81 -15.49
CA ILE A 42 6.26 -9.75 -14.45
C ILE A 42 5.65 -10.27 -13.14
N PHE A 43 4.47 -10.88 -13.22
CA PHE A 43 3.77 -11.40 -12.03
C PHE A 43 4.55 -12.54 -11.37
N ALA A 44 5.09 -13.48 -12.17
CA ALA A 44 5.96 -14.56 -11.68
C ALA A 44 7.23 -14.00 -11.01
N GLY A 45 7.85 -12.97 -11.59
CA GLY A 45 9.00 -12.28 -10.99
C GLY A 45 8.66 -11.61 -9.65
N PHE A 46 7.49 -10.96 -9.56
CA PHE A 46 7.00 -10.36 -8.32
C PHE A 46 6.75 -11.43 -7.24
N GLN A 47 6.14 -12.56 -7.61
CA GLN A 47 5.94 -13.69 -6.70
C GLN A 47 7.26 -14.30 -6.22
N ALA A 48 8.23 -14.51 -7.11
CA ALA A 48 9.54 -15.05 -6.77
C ALA A 48 10.26 -14.14 -5.75
N ARG A 49 10.26 -12.82 -5.98
CA ARG A 49 10.87 -11.84 -5.07
C ARG A 49 10.19 -11.80 -3.70
N ARG A 50 8.86 -12.01 -3.65
CA ARG A 50 8.10 -12.09 -2.38
C ARG A 50 8.47 -13.34 -1.58
N ARG A 51 8.75 -14.47 -2.23
CA ARG A 51 9.21 -15.72 -1.58
C ARG A 51 10.62 -15.58 -1.00
N ASP A 52 11.56 -14.97 -1.74
CA ASP A 52 12.92 -14.74 -1.23
C ASP A 52 12.96 -13.79 -0.04
N ARG A 53 12.14 -12.74 -0.05
CA ARG A 53 12.02 -11.85 1.10
C ARG A 53 11.50 -12.58 2.33
N ARG A 54 10.61 -13.58 2.20
CA ARG A 54 10.18 -14.42 3.32
C ARG A 54 11.29 -15.33 3.86
N ARG A 55 12.18 -15.85 2.99
CA ARG A 55 13.32 -16.67 3.42
C ARG A 55 14.32 -15.88 4.25
N LEU A 56 14.57 -14.62 3.89
CA LEU A 56 15.43 -13.73 4.68
C LEU A 56 14.87 -13.42 6.08
N TRP A 57 13.55 -13.36 6.23
CA TRP A 57 12.91 -13.14 7.54
C TRP A 57 12.75 -14.42 8.36
N ALA A 58 12.60 -15.59 7.73
CA ALA A 58 12.58 -16.87 8.43
C ALA A 58 13.94 -17.18 9.09
N GLY A 59 15.06 -16.71 8.53
CA GLY A 59 16.37 -16.80 9.17
C GLY A 59 16.54 -15.92 10.41
N ALA A 60 15.82 -14.79 10.50
CA ALA A 60 15.87 -13.88 11.65
C ALA A 60 14.93 -14.29 12.81
N GLY A 61 13.88 -15.07 12.53
CA GLY A 61 12.91 -15.51 13.54
C GLY A 61 13.36 -16.67 14.43
N LEU A 62 14.38 -17.44 14.03
CA LEU A 62 14.86 -18.61 14.78
C LEU A 62 15.65 -18.27 16.05
N ALA A 63 15.97 -17.00 16.31
CA ALA A 63 16.64 -16.57 17.54
C ALA A 63 15.68 -16.25 18.71
N VAL A 64 14.35 -16.15 18.48
CA VAL A 64 13.40 -15.71 19.52
C VAL A 64 12.52 -16.86 20.05
N ALA A 65 12.41 -17.98 19.34
CA ALA A 65 11.50 -19.08 19.72
C ALA A 65 12.07 -20.07 20.77
N ALA A 66 13.28 -19.85 21.29
CA ALA A 66 13.90 -20.74 22.29
C ALA A 66 13.56 -20.36 23.76
N ALA A 67 12.81 -19.28 24.01
CA ALA A 67 12.62 -18.75 25.37
C ALA A 67 11.23 -19.01 26.01
N VAL A 68 10.26 -19.63 25.34
CA VAL A 68 8.87 -19.73 25.86
C VAL A 68 8.41 -21.17 26.16
N ALA A 69 9.21 -22.20 25.88
CA ALA A 69 8.80 -23.60 26.00
C ALA A 69 8.99 -24.23 27.39
N LEU A 70 8.80 -23.50 28.50
CA LEU A 70 9.10 -24.05 29.85
C LEU A 70 8.10 -23.74 30.98
N VAL A 71 6.81 -23.50 30.70
CA VAL A 71 5.83 -23.19 31.78
C VAL A 71 4.58 -24.07 31.83
N TRP A 72 4.27 -24.92 30.85
CA TRP A 72 3.03 -25.73 30.93
C TRP A 72 3.29 -27.24 30.85
N ALA A 73 3.79 -27.77 31.96
CA ALA A 73 3.70 -29.20 32.27
C ALA A 73 3.09 -29.36 33.67
N ARG A 74 1.79 -29.67 33.72
CA ARG A 74 1.16 -30.31 34.88
C ARG A 74 0.21 -31.40 34.41
N PRO A 75 0.46 -32.67 34.76
CA PRO A 75 -0.48 -33.77 34.59
C PRO A 75 -1.19 -34.09 35.91
N SER A 76 -2.52 -34.18 35.89
CA SER A 76 -3.34 -34.83 36.92
C SER A 76 -4.64 -35.29 36.26
N PHE A 77 -4.80 -36.57 35.94
CA PHE A 77 -5.32 -37.67 36.78
C PHE A 77 -6.84 -37.87 36.69
N MET A 78 -7.17 -39.14 36.42
CA MET A 78 -8.45 -39.82 36.24
C MET A 78 -9.62 -39.36 37.12
N SER A 79 -10.85 -39.46 36.57
CA SER A 79 -11.92 -40.14 37.30
C SER A 79 -13.01 -40.71 36.39
N SER A 80 -13.43 -41.92 36.77
CA SER A 80 -14.35 -42.88 36.17
C SER A 80 -15.83 -42.47 36.20
N LYS A 81 -16.65 -42.98 35.26
CA LYS A 81 -17.57 -44.09 35.56
C LYS A 81 -18.39 -44.50 34.34
N THR A 82 -18.27 -45.78 34.03
CA THR A 82 -19.14 -46.63 33.24
C THR A 82 -20.55 -46.66 33.84
N GLY A 83 -21.55 -46.35 33.04
CA GLY A 83 -22.96 -46.59 33.31
C GLY A 83 -23.62 -47.03 32.02
N ALA A 84 -23.76 -48.35 31.86
CA ALA A 84 -24.44 -48.98 30.75
C ALA A 84 -25.96 -48.90 30.97
N LEU A 85 -26.68 -48.36 30.00
CA LEU A 85 -28.11 -48.62 29.78
C LEU A 85 -28.33 -48.75 28.28
N GLU A 86 -29.01 -49.84 27.91
CA GLU A 86 -29.33 -50.26 26.55
C GLU A 86 -30.28 -49.29 25.82
N PRO A 87 -30.21 -49.26 24.47
CA PRO A 87 -30.88 -48.25 23.66
C PRO A 87 -32.33 -48.62 23.33
N VAL A 88 -33.26 -47.70 23.62
CA VAL A 88 -34.59 -47.70 23.01
C VAL A 88 -34.46 -47.12 21.61
N ALA A 89 -34.68 -47.97 20.60
CA ALA A 89 -34.70 -47.58 19.19
C ALA A 89 -35.93 -46.73 18.87
N THR A 90 -35.82 -45.43 19.11
CA THR A 90 -36.67 -44.44 18.45
C THR A 90 -36.09 -44.15 17.08
N ASN A 91 -36.85 -44.48 16.04
CA ASN A 91 -36.63 -44.04 14.67
C ASN A 91 -36.76 -42.51 14.60
N SER A 92 -35.68 -41.82 14.97
CA SER A 92 -35.50 -40.40 14.77
C SER A 92 -35.23 -40.18 13.28
N SER A 93 -36.23 -39.64 12.60
CA SER A 93 -36.10 -39.03 11.29
C SER A 93 -34.83 -38.16 11.27
N GLU A 94 -33.81 -38.65 10.56
CA GLU A 94 -32.52 -38.01 10.33
C GLU A 94 -32.76 -36.80 9.42
N ALA A 95 -33.34 -35.75 10.01
CA ALA A 95 -33.38 -34.44 9.40
C ALA A 95 -31.92 -34.00 9.29
N ALA A 96 -31.33 -34.19 8.11
CA ALA A 96 -29.99 -33.76 7.78
C ALA A 96 -29.84 -32.29 8.19
N HIS A 97 -29.18 -32.06 9.33
CA HIS A 97 -28.83 -30.74 9.78
C HIS A 97 -27.81 -30.20 8.78
N VAL A 98 -28.29 -29.44 7.81
CA VAL A 98 -27.45 -28.67 6.91
C VAL A 98 -26.65 -27.72 7.79
N ALA A 99 -25.36 -28.04 7.98
CA ALA A 99 -24.46 -27.20 8.76
C ALA A 99 -24.51 -25.79 8.17
N ALA A 100 -24.72 -24.80 9.05
CA ALA A 100 -24.72 -23.41 8.62
C ALA A 100 -23.38 -23.09 7.91
N PRO A 101 -23.40 -22.33 6.81
CA PRO A 101 -22.18 -21.96 6.11
C PRO A 101 -21.24 -21.22 7.08
N ALA A 102 -19.97 -21.62 7.07
CA ALA A 102 -18.93 -21.04 7.91
C ALA A 102 -17.94 -20.23 7.05
N LEU A 103 -17.45 -19.11 7.58
CA LEU A 103 -16.44 -18.29 6.92
C LEU A 103 -15.05 -18.92 7.00
N ALA A 104 -14.22 -18.59 6.01
CA ALA A 104 -12.79 -18.90 6.04
C ALA A 104 -12.15 -18.38 7.33
N ALA A 105 -11.25 -19.16 7.92
CA ALA A 105 -10.52 -18.77 9.13
C ALA A 105 -9.67 -17.48 8.96
N ALA A 106 -9.36 -17.11 7.72
CA ALA A 106 -8.64 -15.87 7.39
C ALA A 106 -9.56 -14.62 7.37
N VAL A 107 -10.87 -14.80 7.44
CA VAL A 107 -11.86 -13.72 7.32
C VAL A 107 -12.44 -13.42 8.70
N ARG A 108 -12.47 -12.14 9.05
CA ARG A 108 -13.15 -11.62 10.22
C ARG A 108 -14.05 -10.46 9.82
N VAL A 109 -15.33 -10.55 10.18
CA VAL A 109 -16.31 -9.48 10.00
C VAL A 109 -16.87 -9.12 11.36
N VAL A 110 -16.75 -7.85 11.75
CA VAL A 110 -17.27 -7.32 13.01
C VAL A 110 -18.28 -6.24 12.67
N ALA A 111 -19.53 -6.43 13.08
CA ALA A 111 -20.54 -5.36 13.06
C ALA A 111 -20.27 -4.42 14.23
N GLU A 112 -19.90 -3.17 13.94
CA GLU A 112 -19.82 -2.10 14.95
C GLU A 112 -21.22 -1.54 15.22
N GLU A 113 -22.02 -1.40 14.16
CA GLU A 113 -23.42 -0.97 14.20
C GLU A 113 -24.23 -1.80 13.20
N GLY A 114 -25.47 -2.15 13.52
CA GLY A 114 -26.35 -2.92 12.64
C GLY A 114 -26.45 -4.42 12.98
N PRO A 115 -27.13 -5.21 12.13
CA PRO A 115 -27.27 -6.65 12.33
C PRO A 115 -25.96 -7.39 12.05
N PRO A 116 -25.80 -8.64 12.55
CA PRO A 116 -24.66 -9.46 12.18
C PRO A 116 -24.64 -9.76 10.67
N ALA A 117 -23.44 -9.91 10.11
CA ALA A 117 -23.25 -10.25 8.70
C ALA A 117 -23.85 -11.62 8.36
N GLY A 118 -24.56 -11.71 7.23
CA GLY A 118 -25.06 -12.96 6.68
C GLY A 118 -23.95 -13.73 5.97
N VAL A 119 -23.61 -14.93 6.44
CA VAL A 119 -22.62 -15.79 5.77
C VAL A 119 -23.30 -16.56 4.65
N ARG A 120 -22.87 -16.35 3.40
CA ARG A 120 -23.39 -17.03 2.21
C ARG A 120 -22.49 -18.17 1.75
N GLY A 121 -21.20 -18.08 2.05
CA GLY A 121 -20.21 -19.11 1.78
C GLY A 121 -18.88 -18.81 2.47
N GLU A 122 -17.89 -19.65 2.22
CA GLU A 122 -16.58 -19.54 2.87
C GLU A 122 -15.88 -18.20 2.62
N TRP A 123 -16.07 -17.63 1.43
CA TRP A 123 -15.51 -16.35 0.98
C TRP A 123 -16.59 -15.36 0.54
N GLN A 124 -17.81 -15.51 1.06
CA GLN A 124 -18.97 -14.70 0.66
C GLN A 124 -19.78 -14.28 1.89
N VAL A 125 -19.92 -12.98 2.06
CA VAL A 125 -20.73 -12.36 3.12
C VAL A 125 -21.68 -11.33 2.55
N GLU A 126 -22.85 -11.20 3.16
CA GLU A 126 -23.84 -10.19 2.88
C GLU A 126 -23.96 -9.26 4.09
N LEU A 127 -23.94 -7.95 3.85
CA LEU A 127 -24.09 -6.92 4.87
C LEU A 127 -25.42 -6.18 4.70
N GLY A 128 -26.17 -6.07 5.79
CA GLY A 128 -27.33 -5.18 5.89
C GLY A 128 -26.93 -3.77 6.31
N ASP A 129 -27.89 -2.90 6.57
CA ASP A 129 -27.65 -1.53 7.06
C ASP A 129 -26.82 -1.52 8.35
N GLY A 130 -25.75 -0.73 8.39
CA GLY A 130 -24.83 -0.70 9.52
C GLY A 130 -23.41 -0.30 9.17
N ARG A 131 -22.51 -0.44 10.14
CA ARG A 131 -21.07 -0.18 10.02
C ARG A 131 -20.31 -1.45 10.38
N TYR A 132 -19.42 -1.86 9.47
CA TYR A 132 -18.70 -3.12 9.58
C TYR A 132 -17.21 -2.93 9.41
N ASP A 133 -16.45 -3.60 10.26
CA ASP A 133 -15.01 -3.78 10.11
C ASP A 133 -14.74 -5.17 9.52
N VAL A 134 -14.20 -5.18 8.30
CA VAL A 134 -13.89 -6.41 7.57
C VAL A 134 -12.37 -6.55 7.43
N THR A 135 -11.84 -7.61 8.02
CA THR A 135 -10.42 -7.95 7.95
C THR A 135 -10.22 -9.28 7.25
N VAL A 136 -9.34 -9.30 6.25
CA VAL A 136 -8.90 -10.50 5.53
C VAL A 136 -7.40 -10.67 5.72
N ALA A 137 -7.01 -11.71 6.46
CA ALA A 137 -5.63 -12.06 6.65
C ALA A 137 -4.97 -12.50 5.33
N ALA A 138 -3.65 -12.31 5.23
CA ALA A 138 -2.90 -12.78 4.08
C ALA A 138 -2.97 -14.32 4.00
N HIS A 139 -3.44 -14.84 2.88
CA HIS A 139 -3.56 -16.27 2.60
C HIS A 139 -2.87 -16.62 1.27
N ALA A 140 -2.70 -17.91 0.99
CA ALA A 140 -1.88 -18.38 -0.13
C ALA A 140 -2.67 -18.60 -1.43
N GLY A 141 -3.98 -18.78 -1.35
CA GLY A 141 -4.82 -19.06 -2.51
C GLY A 141 -5.31 -17.81 -3.24
N PRO A 142 -5.97 -17.98 -4.40
CA PRO A 142 -6.46 -16.90 -5.24
C PRO A 142 -7.83 -16.36 -4.79
N GLU A 143 -8.37 -16.84 -3.67
CA GLU A 143 -9.69 -16.48 -3.20
C GLU A 143 -9.77 -15.00 -2.83
N LEU A 144 -10.94 -14.41 -3.07
CA LEU A 144 -11.24 -13.03 -2.69
C LEU A 144 -12.49 -13.08 -1.83
N LEU A 145 -12.46 -12.39 -0.69
CA LEU A 145 -13.69 -12.20 0.07
C LEU A 145 -14.61 -11.27 -0.74
N ARG A 146 -15.80 -11.77 -1.08
CA ARG A 146 -16.88 -10.99 -1.67
C ARG A 146 -17.82 -10.53 -0.57
N VAL A 147 -17.93 -9.22 -0.43
CA VAL A 147 -18.85 -8.57 0.50
C VAL A 147 -19.97 -7.94 -0.31
N GLU A 148 -21.14 -8.55 -0.29
CA GLU A 148 -22.34 -8.06 -0.97
C GLU A 148 -23.07 -7.06 -0.07
N THR A 149 -23.41 -5.91 -0.64
CA THR A 149 -24.22 -4.88 0.02
C THR A 149 -25.36 -4.47 -0.92
N ALA A 150 -26.35 -3.75 -0.41
CA ALA A 150 -27.41 -3.19 -1.25
C ALA A 150 -26.90 -2.19 -2.31
N GLY A 151 -25.72 -1.61 -2.10
CA GLY A 151 -25.11 -0.62 -3.00
C GLY A 151 -24.08 -1.17 -3.98
N GLY A 152 -23.69 -2.45 -3.89
CA GLY A 152 -22.67 -3.06 -4.75
C GLY A 152 -21.91 -4.20 -4.09
N THR A 153 -20.69 -4.47 -4.53
CA THR A 153 -19.85 -5.55 -3.98
C THR A 153 -18.43 -5.05 -3.71
N VAL A 154 -17.88 -5.39 -2.55
CA VAL A 154 -16.46 -5.22 -2.25
C VAL A 154 -15.74 -6.55 -2.43
N GLU A 155 -14.73 -6.59 -3.29
CA GLU A 155 -13.79 -7.72 -3.37
C GLU A 155 -12.51 -7.38 -2.61
N ILE A 156 -12.21 -8.17 -1.56
CA ILE A 156 -11.05 -7.94 -0.68
C ILE A 156 -10.09 -9.11 -0.81
N ALA A 157 -8.87 -8.84 -1.30
CA ALA A 157 -7.82 -9.85 -1.41
C ALA A 157 -7.07 -10.06 -0.09
N GLN A 158 -6.76 -8.98 0.61
CA GLN A 158 -6.11 -8.96 1.91
C GLN A 158 -6.23 -7.56 2.50
N GLY A 159 -6.22 -7.45 3.83
CA GLY A 159 -6.19 -6.17 4.54
C GLY A 159 -7.43 -5.90 5.36
N ARG A 160 -7.71 -4.62 5.60
CA ARG A 160 -8.81 -4.14 6.45
C ARG A 160 -9.60 -3.08 5.73
N VAL A 161 -10.91 -3.27 5.65
CA VAL A 161 -11.87 -2.35 5.02
C VAL A 161 -12.97 -2.03 6.01
N VAL A 162 -13.28 -0.76 6.17
CA VAL A 162 -14.49 -0.30 6.86
C VAL A 162 -15.57 -0.10 5.82
N ILE A 163 -16.75 -0.69 6.04
CA ILE A 163 -17.88 -0.62 5.13
C ILE A 163 -19.08 -0.07 5.90
N VAL A 164 -19.65 1.02 5.39
CA VAL A 164 -20.88 1.63 5.92
C VAL A 164 -21.99 1.44 4.89
N VAL A 165 -23.07 0.79 5.30
CA VAL A 165 -24.25 0.54 4.46
C VAL A 165 -25.43 1.34 5.05
N ALA A 166 -26.03 2.19 4.22
CA ALA A 166 -27.18 3.00 4.60
C ALA A 166 -28.20 3.01 3.45
N GLY A 167 -29.17 2.10 3.50
CA GLY A 167 -30.11 1.87 2.41
C GLY A 167 -29.37 1.37 1.17
N THR A 168 -29.49 2.07 0.05
CA THR A 168 -28.76 1.73 -1.20
C THR A 168 -27.37 2.35 -1.29
N ARG A 169 -26.98 3.19 -0.32
CA ARG A 169 -25.66 3.83 -0.31
C ARG A 169 -24.68 2.93 0.43
N THR A 170 -23.53 2.68 -0.18
CA THR A 170 -22.41 1.99 0.46
C THR A 170 -21.18 2.86 0.37
N GLU A 171 -20.59 3.17 1.52
CA GLU A 171 -19.31 3.84 1.62
C GLU A 171 -18.26 2.83 2.05
N THR A 172 -17.10 2.88 1.40
CA THR A 172 -16.00 1.94 1.66
C THR A 172 -14.72 2.70 1.89
N GLU A 173 -14.02 2.30 2.94
CA GLU A 173 -12.75 2.90 3.32
C GLU A 173 -11.72 1.79 3.53
N LEU A 174 -10.81 1.64 2.57
CA LEU A 174 -9.71 0.69 2.69
C LEU A 174 -8.67 1.24 3.67
N ARG A 175 -8.55 0.66 4.86
CA ARG A 175 -7.54 1.08 5.85
C ARG A 175 -6.17 0.47 5.57
N THR A 176 -6.12 -0.76 5.08
CA THR A 176 -4.88 -1.44 4.65
C THR A 176 -5.18 -2.48 3.59
N GLY A 177 -4.18 -2.81 2.75
CA GLY A 177 -4.23 -3.97 1.85
C GLY A 177 -4.69 -3.67 0.43
N VAL A 178 -5.46 -4.59 -0.16
CA VAL A 178 -5.89 -4.51 -1.56
C VAL A 178 -7.36 -4.91 -1.64
N ALA A 179 -8.19 -3.98 -2.11
CA ALA A 179 -9.61 -4.19 -2.33
C ALA A 179 -10.09 -3.48 -3.60
N THR A 180 -11.18 -3.96 -4.17
CA THR A 180 -11.85 -3.38 -5.34
C THR A 180 -13.33 -3.21 -5.03
N TRP A 181 -13.86 -2.03 -5.29
CA TRP A 181 -15.29 -1.77 -5.33
C TRP A 181 -15.85 -2.18 -6.69
N ILE A 182 -16.98 -2.87 -6.68
CA ILE A 182 -17.76 -3.23 -7.87
C ILE A 182 -19.12 -2.57 -7.70
N ALA A 183 -19.39 -1.56 -8.52
CA ALA A 183 -20.67 -0.87 -8.53
C ALA A 183 -21.79 -1.81 -9.07
N PRO A 184 -23.07 -1.49 -8.85
CA PRO A 184 -24.20 -2.32 -9.30
C PRO A 184 -24.26 -2.55 -10.82
N ASP A 185 -23.65 -1.65 -11.61
CA ASP A 185 -23.50 -1.77 -13.06
C ASP A 185 -22.32 -2.65 -13.50
N GLY A 186 -21.57 -3.20 -12.54
CA GLY A 186 -20.38 -4.02 -12.76
C GLY A 186 -19.07 -3.22 -12.92
N ALA A 187 -19.10 -1.88 -12.85
CA ALA A 187 -17.90 -1.06 -12.95
C ALA A 187 -16.97 -1.33 -11.76
N ARG A 188 -15.68 -1.56 -12.06
CA ARG A 188 -14.67 -1.95 -11.06
C ARG A 188 -13.73 -0.78 -10.76
N THR A 189 -13.66 -0.39 -9.50
CA THR A 189 -12.81 0.71 -9.03
C THR A 189 -11.88 0.20 -7.91
N PRO A 190 -10.55 0.17 -8.11
CA PRO A 190 -9.64 -0.19 -7.04
C PRO A 190 -9.77 0.81 -5.88
N LEU A 191 -9.90 0.31 -4.65
CA LEU A 191 -9.96 1.18 -3.48
C LEU A 191 -8.55 1.66 -3.13
N ALA A 192 -8.41 2.97 -2.96
CA ALA A 192 -7.19 3.57 -2.44
C ALA A 192 -7.15 3.38 -0.93
N VAL A 193 -5.96 3.10 -0.38
CA VAL A 193 -5.78 3.05 1.06
C VAL A 193 -6.02 4.45 1.62
N ALA A 194 -7.06 4.58 2.42
CA ALA A 194 -7.34 5.80 3.15
C ALA A 194 -6.15 6.11 4.06
N PRO A 195 -5.74 7.38 4.14
CA PRO A 195 -4.72 7.78 5.09
C PRO A 195 -5.16 7.36 6.50
N ALA A 196 -4.23 6.83 7.30
CA ALA A 196 -4.51 6.65 8.73
C ALA A 196 -4.94 8.02 9.30
N GLU A 197 -5.80 8.07 10.31
CA GLU A 197 -6.21 9.36 10.89
C GLU A 197 -5.01 10.13 11.48
N ASP A 198 -4.05 9.42 12.07
CA ASP A 198 -2.76 9.97 12.52
C ASP A 198 -1.86 10.49 11.36
N ASP A 199 -2.24 10.09 10.14
CA ASP A 199 -1.95 10.70 8.82
C ASP A 199 -1.98 12.19 8.65
N ALA A 200 -3.00 12.76 9.27
CA ALA A 200 -3.53 14.03 8.84
C ALA A 200 -2.70 15.15 9.46
N PRO A 201 -2.38 16.21 8.69
CA PRO A 201 -1.87 17.42 9.30
C PRO A 201 -2.93 17.95 10.28
N ASP A 202 -2.53 18.21 11.52
CA ASP A 202 -3.39 18.90 12.47
C ASP A 202 -3.59 20.35 11.99
N PRO A 203 -4.82 20.77 11.65
CA PRO A 203 -5.06 22.11 11.10
C PRO A 203 -4.75 23.24 12.10
N LYS A 204 -4.58 22.93 13.39
CA LYS A 204 -4.23 23.89 14.44
C LYS A 204 -2.74 23.87 14.80
N ALA A 205 -1.97 22.94 14.25
CA ALA A 205 -0.54 22.84 14.54
C ALA A 205 0.22 24.06 14.01
N SER A 206 1.27 24.47 14.73
CA SER A 206 2.14 25.53 14.26
C SER A 206 2.98 25.07 13.04
N PRO A 207 3.50 25.99 12.21
CA PRO A 207 4.36 25.63 11.08
C PRO A 207 5.55 24.74 11.47
N SER A 208 6.14 24.98 12.64
CA SER A 208 7.26 24.20 13.17
C SER A 208 6.83 22.80 13.64
N ASP A 209 5.61 22.66 14.14
CA ASP A 209 5.07 21.36 14.56
C ASP A 209 4.74 20.49 13.34
N LEU A 210 4.16 21.09 12.30
CA LEU A 210 3.92 20.43 11.01
C LEU A 210 5.23 19.94 10.37
N ALA A 211 6.28 20.77 10.38
CA ALA A 211 7.60 20.35 9.89
C ALA A 211 8.15 19.14 10.68
N ARG A 212 8.08 19.20 12.02
CA ARG A 212 8.50 18.09 12.89
C ARG A 212 7.66 16.82 12.67
N GLN A 213 6.36 16.97 12.44
CA GLN A 213 5.47 15.86 12.10
C GLN A 213 5.88 15.22 10.78
N ALA A 214 6.14 16.02 9.74
CA ALA A 214 6.63 15.51 8.46
C ALA A 214 7.95 14.74 8.61
N ASP A 215 8.91 15.27 9.37
CA ASP A 215 10.19 14.59 9.65
C ASP A 215 9.99 13.26 10.37
N ALA A 216 9.11 13.22 11.38
CA ALA A 216 8.77 11.99 12.09
C ALA A 216 8.14 10.94 11.16
N LEU A 217 7.26 11.37 10.25
CA LEU A 217 6.66 10.50 9.24
C LEU A 217 7.70 9.95 8.26
N LEU A 218 8.67 10.77 7.84
CA LEU A 218 9.79 10.34 7.00
C LEU A 218 10.68 9.34 7.70
N ALA A 219 11.02 9.57 8.97
CA ALA A 219 11.80 8.65 9.79
C ALA A 219 11.09 7.30 9.97
N ALA A 220 9.75 7.30 10.04
CA ALA A 220 8.92 6.10 10.06
C ALA A 220 8.73 5.44 8.67
N GLY A 221 9.31 5.99 7.61
CA GLY A 221 9.16 5.50 6.24
C GLY A 221 7.79 5.80 5.59
N ARG A 222 6.95 6.61 6.25
CA ARG A 222 5.59 6.98 5.80
C ARG A 222 5.64 8.18 4.85
N ARG A 223 6.25 7.98 3.67
CA ARG A 223 6.54 9.06 2.71
C ARG A 223 5.29 9.80 2.21
N ASP A 224 4.21 9.08 1.89
CA ASP A 224 2.98 9.71 1.38
C ASP A 224 2.29 10.58 2.44
N ALA A 225 2.38 10.18 3.71
CA ALA A 225 1.90 10.98 4.83
C ALA A 225 2.72 12.26 4.98
N ALA A 226 4.05 12.15 4.95
CA ALA A 226 4.93 13.31 4.99
C ALA A 226 4.65 14.29 3.84
N ILE A 227 4.43 13.78 2.61
CA ILE A 227 4.05 14.61 1.46
C ILE A 227 2.78 15.43 1.76
N ARG A 228 1.74 14.82 2.36
CA ARG A 228 0.50 15.54 2.72
C ARG A 228 0.73 16.61 3.78
N VAL A 229 1.51 16.31 4.81
CA VAL A 229 1.82 17.29 5.87
C VAL A 229 2.63 18.46 5.31
N LEU A 230 3.61 18.20 4.45
CA LEU A 230 4.39 19.24 3.78
C LEU A 230 3.53 20.07 2.82
N ASP A 231 2.69 19.43 1.99
CA ASP A 231 1.73 20.11 1.09
C ASP A 231 0.80 21.05 1.87
N PHE A 232 0.28 20.60 3.01
CA PHE A 232 -0.52 21.43 3.91
C PHE A 232 0.29 22.58 4.50
N LEU A 233 1.49 22.32 5.02
CA LEU A 233 2.37 23.35 5.59
C LEU A 233 2.66 24.48 4.60
N VAL A 234 3.00 24.15 3.35
CA VAL A 234 3.37 25.16 2.34
C VAL A 234 2.17 25.94 1.78
N THR A 235 0.98 25.35 1.90
CA THR A 235 -0.28 25.96 1.46
C THR A 235 -0.90 26.82 2.56
N ALA A 236 -0.93 26.33 3.79
CA ALA A 236 -1.52 27.02 4.94
C ALA A 236 -0.61 28.10 5.55
N HIS A 237 0.72 27.92 5.45
CA HIS A 237 1.69 28.82 6.05
C HIS A 237 2.78 29.27 5.05
N PRO A 238 2.39 29.88 3.91
CA PRO A 238 3.27 30.12 2.76
C PRO A 238 4.51 30.99 3.07
N ASP A 239 4.39 31.93 4.01
CA ASP A 239 5.47 32.88 4.35
C ASP A 239 6.34 32.41 5.52
N SER A 240 6.03 31.25 6.11
CA SER A 240 6.75 30.76 7.27
C SER A 240 8.14 30.23 6.88
N PRO A 241 9.18 30.43 7.71
CA PRO A 241 10.51 29.85 7.44
C PRO A 241 10.51 28.33 7.25
N PRO A 242 9.71 27.53 7.99
CA PRO A 242 9.57 26.09 7.75
C PRO A 242 8.97 25.76 6.37
N ALA A 243 8.00 26.53 5.88
CA ALA A 243 7.39 26.28 4.57
C ALA A 243 8.40 26.38 3.41
N ARG A 244 9.40 27.26 3.54
CA ARG A 244 10.48 27.36 2.55
C ARG A 244 11.28 26.06 2.43
N ALA A 245 11.71 25.50 3.55
CA ALA A 245 12.43 24.21 3.56
C ALA A 245 11.51 23.09 3.08
N ALA A 246 10.25 23.10 3.55
CA ALA A 246 9.24 22.12 3.18
C ALA A 246 8.97 22.05 1.67
N LEU A 247 9.01 23.17 0.93
CA LEU A 247 8.85 23.15 -0.53
C LEU A 247 9.95 22.35 -1.24
N LEU A 248 11.20 22.46 -0.78
CA LEU A 248 12.32 21.70 -1.35
C LEU A 248 12.21 20.22 -1.02
N ASP A 249 11.86 19.89 0.22
CA ASP A 249 11.70 18.50 0.65
C ASP A 249 10.48 17.85 -0.01
N LEU A 250 9.38 18.59 -0.15
CA LEU A 250 8.20 18.18 -0.91
C LEU A 250 8.56 17.86 -2.36
N ALA A 251 9.28 18.76 -3.05
CA ALA A 251 9.70 18.54 -4.44
C ALA A 251 10.56 17.27 -4.59
N ARG A 252 11.51 17.05 -3.68
CA ARG A 252 12.37 15.84 -3.66
C ARG A 252 11.55 14.57 -3.41
N LEU A 253 10.60 14.60 -2.49
CA LEU A 253 9.72 13.47 -2.17
C LEU A 253 8.78 13.15 -3.33
N LEU A 254 8.18 14.15 -3.95
CA LEU A 254 7.32 13.99 -5.13
C LEU A 254 8.09 13.36 -6.28
N LYS A 255 9.32 13.82 -6.54
CA LYS A 255 10.22 13.21 -7.52
C LYS A 255 10.50 11.74 -7.19
N ALA A 256 10.83 11.42 -5.94
CA ALA A 256 11.09 10.05 -5.50
C ALA A 256 9.84 9.14 -5.64
N ALA A 257 8.65 9.72 -5.51
CA ALA A 257 7.36 9.06 -5.75
C ALA A 257 6.96 9.02 -7.24
N SER A 258 7.85 9.40 -8.17
CA SER A 258 7.57 9.50 -9.62
C SER A 258 6.44 10.48 -9.98
N ARG A 259 6.11 11.42 -9.10
CA ARG A 259 5.14 12.52 -9.33
C ARG A 259 5.87 13.74 -9.90
N THR A 260 6.46 13.55 -11.09
CA THR A 260 7.39 14.49 -11.73
C THR A 260 6.78 15.87 -11.97
N ASP A 261 5.52 15.94 -12.39
CA ASP A 261 4.87 17.22 -12.68
C ASP A 261 4.62 18.05 -11.43
N GLU A 262 4.24 17.40 -10.34
CA GLU A 262 4.03 18.05 -9.06
C GLU A 262 5.36 18.50 -8.44
N ALA A 263 6.41 17.68 -8.58
CA ALA A 263 7.76 18.07 -8.17
C ALA A 263 8.25 19.32 -8.91
N ARG A 264 7.96 19.42 -10.21
CA ARG A 264 8.24 20.61 -11.02
C ARG A 264 7.53 21.84 -10.48
N CYS A 265 6.23 21.72 -10.17
CA CYS A 265 5.46 22.82 -9.63
C CYS A 265 5.95 23.27 -8.24
N ALA A 266 6.37 22.33 -7.39
CA ALA A 266 6.96 22.69 -6.09
C ALA A 266 8.29 23.45 -6.24
N TYR A 267 9.17 23.06 -7.16
CA TYR A 267 10.41 23.80 -7.45
C TYR A 267 10.14 25.18 -8.08
N ALA A 268 9.23 25.27 -9.04
CA ALA A 268 8.84 26.53 -9.65
C ALA A 268 8.25 27.50 -8.61
N LEU A 269 7.38 27.01 -7.74
CA LEU A 269 6.79 27.79 -6.66
C LEU A 269 7.83 28.28 -5.66
N TYR A 270 8.88 27.51 -5.39
CA TYR A 270 10.00 27.93 -4.55
C TYR A 270 10.73 29.15 -5.16
N LEU A 271 11.05 29.09 -6.45
CA LEU A 271 11.73 30.19 -7.17
C LEU A 271 10.87 31.44 -7.23
N GLU A 272 9.57 31.28 -7.48
CA GLU A 272 8.60 32.38 -7.51
C GLU A 272 8.49 33.07 -6.14
N ARG A 273 8.40 32.29 -5.06
CA ARG A 273 8.13 32.81 -3.71
C ARG A 273 9.39 33.35 -3.01
N TYR A 274 10.57 32.84 -3.32
CA TYR A 274 11.82 33.19 -2.62
C TYR A 274 12.97 33.63 -3.55
N PRO A 275 12.79 34.72 -4.34
CA PRO A 275 13.77 35.14 -5.36
C PRO A 275 15.11 35.66 -4.80
N GLY A 276 15.16 36.05 -3.52
CA GLY A 276 16.33 36.73 -2.91
C GLY A 276 17.40 35.80 -2.29
N LYS A 277 17.40 34.50 -2.60
CA LYS A 277 18.33 33.52 -2.02
C LYS A 277 19.12 32.80 -3.12
N GLU A 278 19.99 33.58 -3.78
CA GLU A 278 20.81 33.14 -4.93
C GLU A 278 21.51 31.79 -4.72
N GLN A 279 22.01 31.52 -3.51
CA GLN A 279 22.76 30.30 -3.19
C GLN A 279 22.01 28.98 -3.49
N LEU A 280 20.67 28.98 -3.40
CA LEU A 280 19.86 27.80 -3.69
C LEU A 280 19.10 27.91 -5.01
N ALA A 281 19.03 29.10 -5.61
CA ALA A 281 18.31 29.33 -6.86
C ALA A 281 18.90 28.46 -7.98
N ASP A 282 20.23 28.49 -8.15
CA ASP A 282 20.93 27.71 -9.18
C ASP A 282 20.73 26.19 -9.00
N GLU A 283 20.73 25.70 -7.75
CA GLU A 283 20.48 24.28 -7.46
C GLU A 283 19.04 23.88 -7.85
N VAL A 284 18.08 24.74 -7.49
CA VAL A 284 16.65 24.51 -7.76
C VAL A 284 16.36 24.61 -9.26
N GLU A 285 16.92 25.58 -9.97
CA GLU A 285 16.82 25.71 -11.42
C GLU A 285 17.46 24.49 -12.12
N GLY A 286 18.64 24.07 -11.67
CA GLY A 286 19.27 22.84 -12.17
C GLY A 286 18.44 21.59 -11.89
N ALA A 287 17.77 21.50 -10.73
CA ALA A 287 16.86 20.42 -10.40
C ALA A 287 15.62 20.43 -11.29
N LEU A 288 15.03 21.61 -11.51
CA LEU A 288 13.89 21.84 -12.40
C LEU A 288 14.23 21.44 -13.85
N GLY A 289 15.39 21.88 -14.35
CA GLY A 289 15.87 21.53 -15.69
C GLY A 289 16.05 20.02 -15.89
N ARG A 290 16.51 19.29 -14.87
CA ARG A 290 16.61 17.81 -14.91
C ARG A 290 15.26 17.10 -14.95
N LEU A 291 14.18 17.71 -14.48
CA LEU A 291 12.83 17.15 -14.59
C LEU A 291 12.24 17.33 -16.01
N GLY A 292 12.82 18.20 -16.82
CA GLY A 292 12.37 18.51 -18.17
C GLY A 292 11.12 19.39 -18.22
N PRO A 293 10.66 19.74 -19.43
CA PRO A 293 9.46 20.55 -19.62
C PRO A 293 8.22 19.81 -19.11
N GLY A 294 7.16 20.56 -18.84
CA GLY A 294 5.86 19.99 -18.58
C GLY A 294 4.77 21.04 -18.40
N PRO A 295 3.59 20.62 -17.92
CA PRO A 295 2.42 21.50 -17.80
C PRO A 295 2.69 22.76 -16.98
N ALA A 296 1.91 23.80 -17.26
CA ALA A 296 1.90 25.01 -16.46
C ALA A 296 1.45 24.70 -15.03
N CYS A 297 2.00 25.42 -14.07
CA CYS A 297 1.70 25.21 -12.65
C CYS A 297 0.69 26.25 -12.14
N THR A 298 -0.24 25.83 -11.30
CA THR A 298 -1.06 26.71 -10.46
C THR A 298 -0.79 26.33 -9.00
N GLY A 299 0.12 27.07 -8.36
CA GLY A 299 0.67 26.66 -7.06
C GLY A 299 1.37 25.30 -7.18
N LEU A 300 0.94 24.32 -6.38
CA LEU A 300 1.50 22.97 -6.38
C LEU A 300 0.89 22.03 -7.42
N ARG A 301 -0.16 22.47 -8.14
CA ARG A 301 -0.93 21.60 -9.05
C ARG A 301 -0.56 21.86 -10.51
N PRO A 302 -0.25 20.82 -11.30
CA PRO A 302 -0.09 20.94 -12.75
C PRO A 302 -1.45 21.14 -13.45
N ARG A 303 -1.48 21.93 -14.52
CA ARG A 303 -2.65 22.15 -15.38
C ARG A 303 -2.63 21.34 -16.67
#